data_AF-A0A2V8MGB2-F1
#
_entry.id   AF-A0A2V8MGB2-F1
#
_cell.length_a   1.000
_cell.length_b   1.000
_cell.length_c   1.000
_cell.angle_alpha   90.00
_cell.angle_beta   90.00
_cell.angle_gamma   90.00
#
_symmetry.space_group_name_H-M   'P 1'
#
loop_
_entity.id
_entity.type
_entity.pdbx_description
1 polymer ?
#
loop_
_entity_poly.entity_id
_entity_poly.type
_entity_poly.pdbx_seq_one_letter_code
_entity_poly.pdbx_strand_id
1 'polypeptide(L)'
;MRGFRSQTLCCVVFAIAPVVFAMPFVQSTRTTVEENLNVLRSSRDRNSLERAAVALANMADPAAVLQLGEFLRRSEFLARLDNVRSSDAKTLHLREVMAALAAHPIAAVGELCLTLSKDKNFLDDEDRMDSLLETLAAVKPMTEEAAEFFSRTNVDGYFAFNAPLLVKNGSPRALELFESMVRDRSVDVNRRIDSIHRVVLPYRTSLPVVNSAERLLSADLEDSVAAGLVETIFDYKPKQWFGPAVRSPRPPEWQSASPEALQTVVRLGEKVSGRRFVGPDLAGVIQRTILEVQKVLAIKAR
;
A
#
# COMPACT_ATOMS: atom_id res chain seq x y z
N MET A 1 -26.10 39.10 -80.73
CA MET A 1 -26.57 38.67 -79.40
C MET A 1 -25.73 37.46 -79.01
N ARG A 2 -24.72 37.64 -78.13
CA ARG A 2 -24.72 37.16 -76.72
C ARG A 2 -25.12 35.66 -76.66
N GLY A 3 -24.28 34.67 -76.37
CA GLY A 3 -22.98 34.62 -75.73
C GLY A 3 -23.06 33.54 -74.64
N PHE A 4 -22.27 32.48 -74.70
CA PHE A 4 -21.92 31.65 -73.55
C PHE A 4 -20.52 31.06 -73.78
N ARG A 5 -19.57 31.47 -72.92
CA ARG A 5 -18.17 31.05 -72.91
C ARG A 5 -18.03 29.78 -72.07
N SER A 6 -17.32 28.80 -72.62
CA SER A 6 -16.84 27.60 -71.94
C SER A 6 -15.72 27.96 -70.97
N GLN A 7 -15.82 27.53 -69.70
CA GLN A 7 -14.79 27.71 -68.68
C GLN A 7 -13.94 26.43 -68.57
N THR A 8 -12.66 26.60 -68.85
CA THR A 8 -11.58 25.60 -68.71
C THR A 8 -11.17 25.48 -67.24
N LEU A 9 -10.87 24.25 -66.83
CA LEU A 9 -10.37 23.85 -65.50
C LEU A 9 -9.17 24.69 -65.05
N CYS A 10 -9.22 25.16 -63.80
CA CYS A 10 -8.05 25.65 -63.07
C CYS A 10 -7.82 24.72 -61.87
N CYS A 11 -6.68 24.02 -61.85
CA CYS A 11 -6.23 23.21 -60.73
C CYS A 11 -5.85 24.12 -59.56
N VAL A 12 -6.52 23.97 -58.42
CA VAL A 12 -6.10 24.58 -57.14
C VAL A 12 -5.34 23.53 -56.35
N VAL A 13 -4.02 23.70 -56.27
CA VAL A 13 -3.15 22.98 -55.35
C VAL A 13 -3.34 23.60 -53.96
N PHE A 14 -4.02 22.90 -53.05
CA PHE A 14 -4.04 23.27 -51.63
C PHE A 14 -2.73 22.83 -50.99
N ALA A 15 -1.87 23.81 -50.67
CA ALA A 15 -0.74 23.61 -49.77
C ALA A 15 -1.27 23.38 -48.35
N ILE A 16 -1.15 22.16 -47.85
CA ILE A 16 -1.40 21.84 -46.43
C ILE A 16 -0.14 22.22 -45.66
N ALA A 17 -0.17 23.34 -44.95
CA ALA A 17 0.85 23.69 -43.97
C ALA A 17 0.76 22.70 -42.79
N PRO A 18 1.87 22.12 -42.31
CA PRO A 18 1.85 21.33 -41.09
C PRO A 18 1.69 22.30 -39.92
N VAL A 19 0.52 22.27 -39.28
CA VAL A 19 0.33 22.89 -37.96
C VAL A 19 1.14 22.05 -36.97
N VAL A 20 2.36 22.49 -36.69
CA VAL A 20 3.16 21.98 -35.58
C VAL A 20 2.50 22.44 -34.29
N PHE A 21 1.67 21.57 -33.70
CA PHE A 21 1.29 21.70 -32.30
C PHE A 21 2.55 21.40 -31.46
N ALA A 22 3.35 22.44 -31.19
CA ALA A 22 4.37 22.37 -30.16
C ALA A 22 3.65 22.21 -28.81
N MET A 23 3.72 21.01 -28.22
CA MET A 23 3.22 20.74 -26.88
C MET A 23 4.06 21.52 -25.85
N PRO A 24 3.53 22.55 -25.15
CA PRO A 24 4.30 23.31 -24.16
C PRO A 24 4.54 22.54 -22.85
N PHE A 25 3.95 21.35 -22.69
CA PHE A 25 3.97 20.62 -21.42
C PHE A 25 5.32 19.95 -21.11
N VAL A 26 6.09 19.56 -22.12
CA VAL A 26 7.35 18.80 -21.95
C VAL A 26 8.53 19.67 -21.50
N GLN A 27 8.53 20.97 -21.86
CA GLN A 27 9.59 21.90 -21.45
C GLN A 27 9.44 22.40 -20.01
N SER A 28 8.19 22.54 -19.54
CA SER A 28 7.91 23.00 -18.18
C SER A 28 8.39 22.00 -17.12
N THR A 29 8.07 20.71 -17.30
CA THR A 29 8.42 19.65 -16.34
C THR A 29 9.94 19.40 -16.25
N ARG A 30 10.65 19.44 -17.38
CA ARG A 30 12.13 19.30 -17.39
C ARG A 30 12.84 20.41 -16.64
N THR A 31 12.35 21.65 -16.77
CA THR A 31 12.90 22.80 -16.05
C THR A 31 12.70 22.63 -14.55
N THR A 32 11.52 22.17 -14.11
CA THR A 32 11.23 21.93 -12.68
C THR A 32 12.04 20.77 -12.08
N VAL A 33 12.32 19.69 -12.83
CA VAL A 33 13.19 18.60 -12.35
C VAL A 33 14.60 19.12 -12.10
N GLU A 34 15.19 19.81 -13.08
CA GLU A 34 16.57 20.30 -12.97
C GLU A 34 16.73 21.37 -11.88
N GLU A 35 15.74 22.24 -11.69
CA GLU A 35 15.70 23.20 -10.58
C GLU A 35 15.77 22.49 -9.21
N ASN A 36 14.94 21.48 -8.99
CA ASN A 36 14.93 20.73 -7.73
C ASN A 36 16.25 19.97 -7.52
N LEU A 37 16.81 19.37 -8.57
CA LEU A 37 18.11 18.69 -8.49
C LEU A 37 19.24 19.67 -8.14
N ASN A 38 19.21 20.90 -8.67
CA ASN A 38 20.18 21.93 -8.31
C ASN A 38 20.10 22.32 -6.83
N VAL A 39 18.90 22.37 -6.25
CA VAL A 39 18.71 22.53 -4.81
C VAL A 39 19.33 21.37 -4.04
N LEU A 40 19.07 20.11 -4.45
CA LEU A 40 19.66 18.93 -3.80
C LEU A 40 21.20 18.92 -3.86
N ARG A 41 21.79 19.38 -4.96
CA ARG A 41 23.25 19.46 -5.12
C ARG A 41 23.88 20.51 -4.21
N SER A 42 23.29 21.70 -4.12
CA SER A 42 23.97 22.89 -3.60
C SER A 42 23.48 23.41 -2.24
N SER A 43 22.21 23.17 -1.89
CA SER A 43 21.61 23.76 -0.69
C SER A 43 22.18 23.17 0.60
N ARG A 44 22.37 24.01 1.62
CA ARG A 44 22.68 23.60 3.00
C ARG A 44 21.48 23.74 3.94
N ASP A 45 20.38 24.30 3.44
CA ASP A 45 19.14 24.47 4.20
C ASP A 45 18.27 23.21 4.10
N ARG A 46 17.98 22.61 5.26
CA ARG A 46 17.25 21.34 5.38
C ARG A 46 15.84 21.42 4.81
N ASN A 47 15.12 22.50 5.10
CA ASN A 47 13.76 22.71 4.60
C ASN A 47 13.72 22.83 3.08
N SER A 48 14.73 23.46 2.48
CA SER A 48 14.83 23.56 1.03
C SER A 48 15.23 22.21 0.39
N LEU A 49 16.08 21.42 1.05
CA LEU A 49 16.39 20.05 0.61
C LEU A 49 15.16 19.14 0.67
N GLU A 50 14.41 19.17 1.78
CA GLU A 50 13.15 18.42 1.92
C GLU A 50 12.16 18.81 0.84
N ARG A 51 11.84 20.10 0.69
CA ARG A 51 10.86 20.57 -0.31
C ARG A 51 11.23 20.14 -1.72
N ALA A 52 12.51 20.23 -2.09
CA ALA A 52 12.97 19.80 -3.41
C ALA A 52 12.89 18.27 -3.60
N ALA A 53 13.25 17.50 -2.58
CA ALA A 53 13.15 16.04 -2.62
C ALA A 53 11.69 15.55 -2.67
N VAL A 54 10.81 16.15 -1.86
CA VAL A 54 9.36 15.90 -1.89
C VAL A 54 8.77 16.29 -3.24
N ALA A 55 9.18 17.41 -3.83
CA ALA A 55 8.73 17.82 -5.16
C ALA A 55 9.09 16.77 -6.22
N LEU A 56 10.32 16.23 -6.20
CA LEU A 56 10.72 15.15 -7.11
C LEU A 56 9.94 13.84 -6.86
N ALA A 57 9.68 13.49 -5.61
CA ALA A 57 8.89 12.31 -5.26
C ALA A 57 7.44 12.42 -5.76
N ASN A 58 6.81 13.59 -5.62
CA ASN A 58 5.43 13.85 -6.02
C ASN A 58 5.21 13.92 -7.53
N MET A 59 6.27 14.06 -8.34
CA MET A 59 6.15 14.07 -9.80
C MET A 59 5.66 12.72 -10.37
N ALA A 60 5.81 11.63 -9.62
CA ALA A 60 5.51 10.26 -10.08
C ALA A 60 6.19 9.93 -11.43
N ASP A 61 7.37 10.51 -11.67
CA ASP A 61 8.18 10.30 -12.87
C ASP A 61 9.35 9.35 -12.55
N PRO A 62 9.51 8.23 -13.30
CA PRO A 62 10.58 7.27 -13.04
C PRO A 62 11.98 7.88 -13.06
N ALA A 63 12.25 8.84 -13.94
CA ALA A 63 13.57 9.47 -14.04
C ALA A 63 13.84 10.43 -12.87
N ALA A 64 12.83 11.14 -12.38
CA ALA A 64 12.93 11.95 -11.17
C ALA A 64 13.18 11.09 -9.92
N VAL A 65 12.45 9.98 -9.78
CA VAL A 65 12.63 9.03 -8.66
C VAL A 65 14.03 8.41 -8.67
N LEU A 66 14.52 7.98 -9.85
CA LEU A 66 15.88 7.46 -9.99
C LEU A 66 16.93 8.48 -9.57
N GLN A 67 16.80 9.73 -10.02
CA GLN A 67 17.74 10.80 -9.67
C GLN A 67 17.67 11.17 -8.19
N LEU A 68 16.48 11.18 -7.58
CA LEU A 68 16.33 11.33 -6.13
C LEU A 68 17.05 10.20 -5.37
N GLY A 69 16.92 8.97 -5.85
CA GLY A 69 17.58 7.80 -5.30
C GLY A 69 19.10 7.91 -5.22
N GLU A 70 19.73 8.54 -6.22
CA GLU A 70 21.17 8.80 -6.22
C GLU A 70 21.62 9.71 -5.08
N PHE A 71 20.75 10.59 -4.57
CA PHE A 71 21.03 11.40 -3.38
C PHE A 71 20.75 10.62 -2.09
N LEU A 72 19.63 9.90 -2.01
CA LEU A 72 19.22 9.18 -0.80
C LEU A 72 20.21 8.10 -0.37
N ARG A 73 21.02 7.57 -1.29
CA ARG A 73 22.09 6.60 -1.00
C ARG A 73 23.36 7.21 -0.42
N ARG A 74 23.51 8.54 -0.43
CA ARG A 74 24.75 9.21 0.01
C ARG A 74 24.63 9.61 1.46
N SER A 75 25.54 9.10 2.29
CA SER A 75 25.62 9.46 3.71
C SER A 75 25.77 10.97 3.91
N GLU A 76 26.54 11.67 3.06
CA GLU A 76 26.69 13.12 3.16
C GLU A 76 25.41 13.88 2.83
N PHE A 77 24.59 13.36 1.91
CA PHE A 77 23.30 13.97 1.60
C PHE A 77 22.32 13.76 2.76
N LEU A 78 22.22 12.55 3.30
CA LEU A 78 21.37 12.29 4.47
C LEU A 78 21.77 13.14 5.68
N ALA A 79 23.07 13.34 5.92
CA ALA A 79 23.57 14.23 6.97
C ALA A 79 23.29 15.73 6.71
N ARG A 80 23.08 16.12 5.44
CA ARG A 80 22.64 17.47 5.05
C ARG A 80 21.12 17.62 5.16
N LEU A 81 20.37 16.58 4.80
CA LEU A 81 18.91 16.57 4.84
C LEU A 81 18.41 16.61 6.28
N ASP A 82 19.02 15.82 7.17
CA ASP A 82 18.58 15.66 8.56
C ASP A 82 19.64 16.11 9.58
N ASN A 83 19.28 16.15 10.86
CA ASN A 83 20.22 16.34 11.95
C ASN A 83 20.54 14.99 12.60
N VAL A 84 21.50 14.27 12.01
CA VAL A 84 21.91 12.91 12.45
C VAL A 84 22.48 12.84 13.87
N ARG A 85 22.76 13.99 14.51
CA ARG A 85 23.25 14.06 15.89
C ARG A 85 22.13 14.17 16.93
N SER A 86 20.91 14.43 16.50
CA SER A 86 19.73 14.56 17.37
C SER A 86 18.79 13.40 17.11
N SER A 87 18.49 12.58 18.12
CA SER A 87 17.56 11.44 18.01
C SER A 87 16.22 11.86 17.42
N ASP A 88 15.71 13.03 17.80
CA ASP A 88 14.37 13.47 17.42
C ASP A 88 14.31 14.03 16.00
N ALA A 89 15.48 14.34 15.42
CA ALA A 89 15.60 15.01 14.12
C ALA A 89 16.51 14.27 13.12
N LYS A 90 16.92 13.02 13.41
CA LYS A 90 17.83 12.25 12.55
C LYS A 90 17.18 11.70 11.27
N THR A 91 15.84 11.69 11.21
CA THR A 91 15.02 11.23 10.08
C THR A 91 13.77 12.09 9.87
N LEU A 92 13.74 13.32 10.41
CA LEU A 92 12.55 14.18 10.34
C LEU A 92 12.18 14.51 8.89
N HIS A 93 13.13 15.03 8.13
CA HIS A 93 12.94 15.44 6.75
C HIS A 93 12.90 14.23 5.81
N LEU A 94 13.72 13.20 6.06
CA LEU A 94 13.66 11.95 5.30
C LEU A 94 12.28 11.29 5.36
N ARG A 95 11.61 11.28 6.53
CA ARG A 95 10.26 10.72 6.66
C ARG A 95 9.25 11.38 5.72
N GLU A 96 9.32 12.70 5.55
CA GLU A 96 8.45 13.42 4.60
C GLU A 96 8.73 13.03 3.15
N VAL A 97 10.01 12.83 2.79
CA VAL A 97 10.39 12.36 1.45
C VAL A 97 9.87 10.94 1.20
N MET A 98 10.04 10.03 2.17
CA MET A 98 9.57 8.64 2.06
C MET A 98 8.03 8.55 2.03
N ALA A 99 7.34 9.40 2.79
CA ALA A 99 5.88 9.52 2.76
C ALA A 99 5.37 10.03 1.40
N ALA A 100 6.05 11.02 0.80
CA ALA A 100 5.74 11.48 -0.55
C ALA A 100 5.90 10.37 -1.59
N LEU A 101 6.97 9.57 -1.51
CA LEU A 101 7.15 8.39 -2.37
C LEU A 101 6.04 7.34 -2.16
N ALA A 102 5.63 7.12 -0.91
CA ALA A 102 4.56 6.17 -0.58
C ALA A 102 3.17 6.63 -1.08
N ALA A 103 2.95 7.95 -1.14
CA ALA A 103 1.73 8.54 -1.68
C ALA A 103 1.65 8.44 -3.22
N HIS A 104 2.79 8.26 -3.89
CA HIS A 104 2.91 8.13 -5.34
C HIS A 104 3.62 6.82 -5.77
N PRO A 105 3.06 5.64 -5.42
CA PRO A 105 3.77 4.37 -5.46
C PRO A 105 3.83 3.76 -6.88
N ILE A 106 4.73 4.26 -7.71
CA ILE A 106 5.03 3.69 -9.05
C ILE A 106 6.09 2.58 -8.95
N ALA A 107 6.25 1.77 -10.01
CA ALA A 107 7.23 0.69 -10.05
C ALA A 107 8.67 1.14 -9.72
N ALA A 108 9.08 2.31 -10.22
CA ALA A 108 10.39 2.91 -9.91
C ALA A 108 10.58 3.22 -8.41
N VAL A 109 9.51 3.50 -7.65
CA VAL A 109 9.60 3.65 -6.18
C VAL A 109 9.93 2.30 -5.53
N GLY A 110 9.32 1.21 -6.02
CA GLY A 110 9.63 -0.15 -5.56
C GLY A 110 11.08 -0.53 -5.83
N GLU A 111 11.57 -0.27 -7.05
CA GLU A 111 12.98 -0.50 -7.43
C GLU A 111 13.96 0.33 -6.60
N LEU A 112 13.62 1.60 -6.35
CA LEU A 112 14.40 2.46 -5.45
C LEU A 112 14.44 1.86 -4.04
N CYS A 113 13.30 1.49 -3.46
CA CYS A 113 13.26 0.92 -2.11
C CYS A 113 14.05 -0.40 -2.03
N LEU A 114 13.98 -1.25 -3.04
CA LEU A 114 14.80 -2.48 -3.12
C LEU A 114 16.29 -2.22 -3.32
N THR A 115 16.66 -1.05 -3.85
CA THR A 115 18.05 -0.60 -3.93
C THR A 115 18.52 -0.08 -2.57
N LEU A 116 17.70 0.75 -1.91
CA LEU A 116 17.97 1.29 -0.57
C LEU A 116 18.02 0.19 0.49
N SER A 117 17.26 -0.90 0.34
CA SER A 117 17.30 -2.06 1.25
C SER A 117 18.61 -2.84 1.24
N LYS A 118 19.52 -2.52 0.32
CA LYS A 118 20.89 -3.07 0.25
C LYS A 118 21.93 -2.07 0.73
N ASP A 119 21.53 -0.84 1.04
CA ASP A 119 22.41 0.24 1.46
C ASP A 119 22.54 0.27 2.99
N LYS A 120 23.77 0.32 3.49
CA LYS A 120 24.05 0.35 4.93
C LYS A 120 23.46 1.57 5.62
N ASN A 121 23.30 2.69 4.92
CA ASN A 121 22.69 3.88 5.49
C ASN A 121 21.24 3.64 5.92
N PHE A 122 20.54 2.69 5.29
CA PHE A 122 19.19 2.30 5.67
C PHE A 122 19.22 1.11 6.62
N LEU A 123 19.96 0.04 6.29
CA LEU A 123 19.99 -1.19 7.09
C LEU A 123 20.46 -0.96 8.54
N ASP A 124 21.37 -0.02 8.79
CA ASP A 124 21.95 0.22 10.11
C ASP A 124 21.13 1.20 10.97
N ASP A 125 20.01 1.77 10.46
CA ASP A 125 19.14 2.69 11.21
C ASP A 125 17.66 2.28 11.15
N GLU A 126 17.10 1.94 12.31
CA GLU A 126 15.73 1.43 12.48
C GLU A 126 14.66 2.38 11.91
N ASP A 127 14.76 3.70 12.13
CA ASP A 127 13.75 4.66 11.65
C ASP A 127 13.74 4.78 10.13
N ARG A 128 14.91 4.58 9.51
CA ARG A 128 15.04 4.54 8.05
C ARG A 128 14.48 3.23 7.48
N MET A 129 14.70 2.11 8.18
CA MET A 129 14.09 0.82 7.82
C MET A 129 12.57 0.85 7.91
N ASP A 130 12.01 1.45 8.96
CA ASP A 130 10.57 1.61 9.12
C ASP A 130 9.97 2.37 7.93
N SER A 131 10.54 3.54 7.63
CA SER A 131 10.11 4.37 6.50
C SER A 131 10.25 3.63 5.16
N LEU A 132 11.32 2.86 4.99
CA LEU A 132 11.58 2.08 3.78
C LEU A 132 10.54 0.97 3.58
N LEU A 133 10.21 0.23 4.63
CA LEU A 133 9.20 -0.83 4.60
C LEU A 133 7.82 -0.25 4.32
N GLU A 134 7.46 0.88 4.95
CA GLU A 134 6.19 1.57 4.68
C GLU A 134 6.06 2.01 3.22
N THR A 135 7.11 2.64 2.66
CA THR A 135 7.12 3.07 1.25
C THR A 135 7.08 1.89 0.29
N LEU A 136 7.86 0.83 0.54
CA LEU A 136 7.84 -0.37 -0.31
C LEU A 136 6.49 -1.07 -0.29
N ALA A 137 5.84 -1.17 0.88
CA ALA A 137 4.51 -1.76 1.01
C ALA A 137 3.40 -0.99 0.30
N ALA A 138 3.61 0.31 0.00
CA ALA A 138 2.65 1.11 -0.75
C ALA A 138 2.59 0.72 -2.24
N VAL A 139 3.65 0.12 -2.78
CA VAL A 139 3.73 -0.32 -4.18
C VAL A 139 2.88 -1.59 -4.39
N LYS A 140 1.88 -1.49 -5.27
CA LYS A 140 0.93 -2.56 -5.57
C LYS A 140 0.91 -2.87 -7.07
N PRO A 141 0.91 -4.15 -7.48
CA PRO A 141 1.03 -5.34 -6.62
C PRO A 141 2.45 -5.51 -6.03
N MET A 142 2.57 -6.24 -4.92
CA MET A 142 3.87 -6.56 -4.32
C MET A 142 4.67 -7.50 -5.23
N THR A 143 5.93 -7.14 -5.53
CA THR A 143 6.84 -7.98 -6.31
C THR A 143 7.40 -9.14 -5.49
N GLU A 144 8.06 -10.09 -6.15
CA GLU A 144 8.69 -11.23 -5.48
C GLU A 144 9.84 -10.78 -4.58
N GLU A 145 10.70 -9.91 -5.09
CA GLU A 145 11.85 -9.36 -4.37
C GLU A 145 11.41 -8.56 -3.14
N ALA A 146 10.28 -7.84 -3.24
CA ALA A 146 9.70 -7.14 -2.10
C ALA A 146 9.23 -8.14 -1.04
N ALA A 147 8.47 -9.18 -1.44
CA ALA A 147 8.01 -10.20 -0.51
C ALA A 147 9.18 -10.95 0.18
N GLU A 148 10.25 -11.26 -0.55
CA GLU A 148 11.47 -11.84 0.03
C GLU A 148 12.12 -10.90 1.05
N PHE A 149 12.16 -9.60 0.77
CA PHE A 149 12.70 -8.63 1.72
C PHE A 149 11.87 -8.55 3.00
N PHE A 150 10.54 -8.48 2.89
CA PHE A 150 9.63 -8.55 4.04
C PHE A 150 9.76 -9.86 4.83
N SER A 151 9.96 -10.99 4.12
CA SER A 151 10.18 -12.29 4.75
C SER A 151 11.47 -12.31 5.58
N ARG A 152 12.57 -11.73 5.07
CA ARG A 152 13.82 -11.61 5.83
C ARG A 152 13.64 -10.72 7.07
N THR A 153 13.06 -9.53 6.92
CA THR A 153 12.90 -8.60 8.06
C THR A 153 11.95 -9.14 9.13
N ASN A 154 10.98 -9.99 8.77
CA ASN A 154 10.16 -10.71 9.76
C ASN A 154 11.00 -11.55 10.72
N VAL A 155 12.03 -12.24 10.22
CA VAL A 155 12.97 -13.02 11.03
C VAL A 155 13.80 -12.11 11.95
N ASP A 156 14.10 -10.90 11.48
CA ASP A 156 14.83 -9.87 12.21
C ASP A 156 13.95 -9.09 13.22
N GLY A 157 12.72 -9.53 13.47
CA GLY A 157 11.84 -8.96 14.50
C GLY A 157 10.71 -8.07 13.99
N TYR A 158 10.64 -7.78 12.69
CA TYR A 158 9.63 -6.89 12.09
C TYR A 158 8.23 -7.51 11.93
N PHE A 159 7.98 -8.70 12.48
CA PHE A 159 6.69 -9.40 12.33
C PHE A 159 5.47 -8.49 12.58
N ALA A 160 5.45 -7.78 13.70
CA ALA A 160 4.31 -6.94 14.10
C ALA A 160 4.21 -5.66 13.26
N PHE A 161 5.34 -5.16 12.76
CA PHE A 161 5.42 -3.99 11.89
C PHE A 161 4.97 -4.32 10.47
N ASN A 162 5.39 -5.47 9.94
CA ASN A 162 5.12 -5.90 8.58
C ASN A 162 3.68 -6.40 8.37
N ALA A 163 3.07 -7.07 9.37
CA ALA A 163 1.72 -7.59 9.25
C ALA A 163 0.67 -6.55 8.77
N PRO A 164 0.54 -5.34 9.37
CA PRO A 164 -0.38 -4.33 8.88
C PRO A 164 -0.04 -3.84 7.47
N LEU A 165 1.24 -3.75 7.11
CA LEU A 165 1.69 -3.32 5.80
C LEU A 165 1.28 -4.31 4.69
N LEU A 166 1.45 -5.61 4.95
CA LEU A 166 1.10 -6.68 4.02
C LEU A 166 -0.41 -6.76 3.78
N VAL A 167 -1.22 -6.69 4.85
CA VAL A 167 -2.67 -6.70 4.72
C VAL A 167 -3.20 -5.44 4.04
N LYS A 168 -2.63 -4.26 4.37
CA LYS A 168 -2.95 -3.00 3.68
C LYS A 168 -2.56 -3.05 2.21
N ASN A 169 -1.46 -3.71 1.85
CA ASN A 169 -1.06 -3.91 0.45
C ASN A 169 -2.14 -4.71 -0.29
N GLY A 170 -2.54 -5.87 0.26
CA GLY A 170 -3.70 -6.63 -0.21
C GLY A 170 -3.54 -7.28 -1.58
N SER A 171 -2.36 -7.21 -2.20
CA SER A 171 -2.06 -8.00 -3.38
C SER A 171 -1.89 -9.49 -3.02
N PRO A 172 -2.10 -10.42 -3.97
CA PRO A 172 -2.02 -11.86 -3.69
C PRO A 172 -0.73 -12.27 -2.95
N ARG A 173 0.42 -11.79 -3.43
CA ARG A 173 1.72 -12.12 -2.83
C ARG A 173 1.91 -11.55 -1.42
N ALA A 174 1.46 -10.32 -1.18
CA ALA A 174 1.52 -9.74 0.16
C ALA A 174 0.65 -10.53 1.15
N LEU A 175 -0.54 -10.95 0.71
CA LEU A 175 -1.44 -11.76 1.52
C LEU A 175 -0.91 -13.18 1.71
N GLU A 176 -0.28 -13.81 0.72
CA GLU A 176 0.39 -15.11 0.88
C GLU A 176 1.50 -15.06 1.94
N LEU A 177 2.29 -13.97 1.95
CA LEU A 177 3.30 -13.77 2.99
C LEU A 177 2.65 -13.60 4.36
N PHE A 178 1.60 -12.77 4.49
CA PHE A 178 0.83 -12.65 5.73
C PHE A 178 0.24 -14.00 6.18
N GLU A 179 -0.29 -14.81 5.25
CA GLU A 179 -0.80 -16.14 5.55
C GLU A 179 0.28 -17.09 6.04
N SER A 180 1.52 -16.98 5.53
CA SER A 180 2.65 -17.74 6.06
C SER A 180 3.00 -17.33 7.49
N MET A 181 2.94 -16.02 7.80
CA MET A 181 3.18 -15.49 9.15
C MET A 181 2.13 -16.00 10.15
N VAL A 182 0.87 -16.10 9.75
CA VAL A 182 -0.21 -16.63 10.60
C VAL A 182 -0.07 -18.14 10.84
N ARG A 183 0.45 -18.88 9.85
CA ARG A 183 0.67 -20.33 9.96
C ARG A 183 1.96 -20.71 10.68
N ASP A 184 2.85 -19.76 10.91
CA ASP A 184 4.12 -20.01 11.59
C ASP A 184 3.90 -20.33 13.08
N ARG A 185 3.95 -21.62 13.40
CA ARG A 185 3.78 -22.13 14.77
C ARG A 185 4.95 -21.81 15.71
N SER A 186 6.06 -21.29 15.19
CA SER A 186 7.15 -20.77 16.04
C SER A 186 6.78 -19.45 16.71
N VAL A 187 5.78 -18.73 16.15
CA VAL A 187 5.24 -17.51 16.74
C VAL A 187 4.14 -17.86 17.73
N ASP A 188 4.20 -17.24 18.92
CA ASP A 188 3.19 -17.41 19.96
C ASP A 188 1.76 -17.24 19.43
N VAL A 189 0.88 -18.12 19.89
CA VAL A 189 -0.52 -18.20 19.44
C VAL A 189 -1.28 -16.89 19.69
N ASN A 190 -1.08 -16.25 20.85
CA ASN A 190 -1.77 -15.01 21.19
C ASN A 190 -1.19 -13.86 20.38
N ARG A 191 0.13 -13.83 20.14
CA ARG A 191 0.76 -12.83 19.26
C ARG A 191 0.19 -12.88 17.84
N ARG A 192 -0.05 -14.09 17.30
CA ARG A 192 -0.69 -14.27 15.98
C ARG A 192 -2.15 -13.79 16.00
N ILE A 193 -2.92 -14.17 17.01
CA ILE A 193 -4.33 -13.74 17.17
C ILE A 193 -4.44 -12.22 17.32
N ASP A 194 -3.62 -11.60 18.17
CA ASP A 194 -3.58 -10.15 18.37
C ASP A 194 -3.23 -9.42 17.08
N SER A 195 -2.29 -9.97 16.32
CA SER A 195 -1.94 -9.43 15.01
C SER A 195 -3.15 -9.51 14.08
N ILE A 196 -3.81 -10.67 13.95
CA ILE A 196 -5.03 -10.83 13.13
C ILE A 196 -6.10 -9.80 13.51
N HIS A 197 -6.44 -9.66 14.80
CA HIS A 197 -7.42 -8.68 15.27
C HIS A 197 -7.05 -7.24 14.86
N ARG A 198 -5.78 -6.87 14.97
CA ARG A 198 -5.33 -5.51 14.65
C ARG A 198 -5.28 -5.23 13.16
N VAL A 199 -4.85 -6.21 12.36
CA VAL A 199 -4.49 -6.00 10.95
C VAL A 199 -5.58 -6.41 9.98
N VAL A 200 -6.38 -7.43 10.29
CA VAL A 200 -7.46 -7.90 9.39
C VAL A 200 -8.75 -7.10 9.61
N LEU A 201 -9.06 -6.72 10.87
CA LEU A 201 -10.30 -6.03 11.23
C LEU A 201 -10.58 -4.77 10.37
N PRO A 202 -9.61 -3.86 10.11
CA PRO A 202 -9.84 -2.66 9.31
C PRO A 202 -10.14 -2.96 7.83
N TYR A 203 -9.83 -4.17 7.38
CA TYR A 203 -9.97 -4.60 5.99
C TYR A 203 -10.93 -5.77 5.82
N ARG A 204 -11.75 -6.10 6.82
CA ARG A 204 -12.65 -7.26 6.78
C ARG A 204 -13.74 -7.20 5.70
N THR A 205 -13.96 -6.03 5.09
CA THR A 205 -14.88 -5.83 3.95
C THR A 205 -14.17 -5.92 2.59
N SER A 206 -12.84 -6.07 2.57
CA SER A 206 -12.02 -6.15 1.36
C SER A 206 -12.02 -7.58 0.81
N LEU A 207 -12.45 -7.76 -0.44
CA LEU A 207 -12.50 -9.08 -1.07
C LEU A 207 -11.16 -9.85 -1.01
N PRO A 208 -9.99 -9.26 -1.34
CA PRO A 208 -8.71 -9.94 -1.18
C PRO A 208 -8.46 -10.47 0.24
N VAL A 209 -8.82 -9.69 1.26
CA VAL A 209 -8.61 -10.06 2.68
C VAL A 209 -9.58 -11.15 3.12
N VAL A 210 -10.85 -11.09 2.71
CA VAL A 210 -11.82 -12.18 2.98
C VAL A 210 -11.39 -13.47 2.29
N ASN A 211 -10.89 -13.40 1.05
CA ASN A 211 -10.35 -14.56 0.34
C ASN A 211 -9.11 -15.15 1.04
N SER A 212 -8.24 -14.29 1.58
CA SER A 212 -7.10 -14.71 2.40
C SER A 212 -7.56 -15.43 3.68
N ALA A 213 -8.56 -14.88 4.37
CA ALA A 213 -9.16 -15.52 5.53
C ALA A 213 -9.76 -16.90 5.19
N GLU A 214 -10.44 -17.03 4.04
CA GLU A 214 -10.95 -18.31 3.57
C GLU A 214 -9.84 -19.33 3.30
N ARG A 215 -8.73 -18.92 2.68
CA ARG A 215 -7.58 -19.80 2.44
C ARG A 215 -6.97 -20.29 3.76
N LEU A 216 -6.78 -19.39 4.73
CA LEU A 216 -6.29 -19.75 6.06
C LEU A 216 -7.21 -20.74 6.77
N LEU A 217 -8.52 -20.52 6.72
CA LEU A 217 -9.53 -21.41 7.33
C LEU A 217 -9.68 -22.75 6.58
N SER A 218 -9.11 -22.85 5.38
CA SER A 218 -9.02 -24.10 4.63
C SER A 218 -7.68 -24.82 4.82
N ALA A 219 -6.69 -24.16 5.45
CA ALA A 219 -5.38 -24.72 5.76
C ALA A 219 -5.38 -25.42 7.14
N ASP A 220 -4.26 -26.09 7.45
CA ASP A 220 -4.02 -26.66 8.78
C ASP A 220 -3.60 -25.56 9.78
N LEU A 221 -4.61 -24.92 10.37
CA LEU A 221 -4.45 -23.85 11.36
C LEU A 221 -4.89 -24.34 12.73
N GLU A 222 -4.19 -23.95 13.80
CA GLU A 222 -4.63 -24.30 15.15
C GLU A 222 -6.02 -23.72 15.46
N ASP A 223 -6.86 -24.50 16.15
CA ASP A 223 -8.26 -24.14 16.46
C ASP A 223 -8.40 -22.75 17.09
N SER A 224 -7.47 -22.35 17.96
CA SER A 224 -7.46 -21.03 18.59
C SER A 224 -7.21 -19.89 17.60
N VAL A 225 -6.29 -20.08 16.65
CA VAL A 225 -5.97 -19.07 15.63
C VAL A 225 -7.07 -19.02 14.58
N ALA A 226 -7.65 -20.18 14.21
CA ALA A 226 -8.83 -20.25 13.36
C ALA A 226 -10.03 -19.54 13.99
N ALA A 227 -10.28 -19.74 15.29
CA ALA A 227 -11.31 -19.03 16.03
C ALA A 227 -11.03 -17.51 16.03
N GLY A 228 -9.82 -17.06 16.34
CA GLY A 228 -9.47 -15.63 16.31
C GLY A 228 -9.67 -14.98 14.94
N LEU A 229 -9.38 -15.71 13.86
CA LEU A 229 -9.65 -15.24 12.50
C LEU A 229 -11.15 -15.12 12.21
N VAL A 230 -11.96 -16.11 12.58
CA VAL A 230 -13.42 -16.05 12.44
C VAL A 230 -14.01 -14.93 13.30
N GLU A 231 -13.57 -14.79 14.56
CA GLU A 231 -13.97 -13.69 15.43
C GLU A 231 -13.67 -12.32 14.80
N THR A 232 -12.50 -12.17 14.18
CA THR A 232 -12.12 -10.91 13.53
C THR A 232 -13.02 -10.54 12.35
N ILE A 233 -13.45 -11.52 11.56
CA ILE A 233 -14.33 -11.29 10.41
C ILE A 233 -15.77 -11.00 10.87
N PHE A 234 -16.30 -11.78 11.82
CA PHE A 234 -17.74 -11.74 12.13
C PHE A 234 -18.10 -10.90 13.35
N ASP A 235 -17.17 -10.64 14.26
CA ASP A 235 -17.41 -9.95 15.52
C ASP A 235 -16.59 -8.65 15.65
N TYR A 236 -16.80 -7.91 16.73
CA TYR A 236 -15.98 -6.79 17.16
C TYR A 236 -16.02 -6.64 18.68
N LYS A 237 -14.97 -7.12 19.37
CA LYS A 237 -14.85 -7.08 20.84
C LYS A 237 -13.71 -6.13 21.28
N PRO A 238 -13.79 -4.81 21.04
CA PRO A 238 -12.64 -3.91 21.17
C PRO A 238 -12.04 -3.85 22.58
N LYS A 239 -12.86 -3.96 23.63
CA LYS A 239 -12.38 -3.97 25.02
C LYS A 239 -11.53 -5.19 25.31
N GLN A 240 -11.87 -6.35 24.73
CA GLN A 240 -11.16 -7.60 24.92
C GLN A 240 -9.87 -7.64 24.08
N TRP A 241 -9.93 -7.20 22.82
CA TRP A 241 -8.81 -7.32 21.89
C TRP A 241 -7.76 -6.23 22.05
N PHE A 242 -8.16 -5.02 22.46
CA PHE A 242 -7.28 -3.85 22.44
C PHE A 242 -7.17 -3.16 23.81
N GLY A 243 -7.87 -3.64 24.83
CA GLY A 243 -7.87 -3.06 26.16
C GLY A 243 -8.41 -1.61 26.19
N PRO A 244 -7.90 -0.75 27.08
CA PRO A 244 -8.36 0.64 27.22
C PRO A 244 -7.79 1.59 26.15
N ALA A 245 -7.31 1.07 25.01
CA ALA A 245 -6.66 1.88 23.99
C ALA A 245 -7.58 2.97 23.42
N VAL A 246 -7.09 4.21 23.39
CA VAL A 246 -7.84 5.40 22.91
C VAL A 246 -8.16 5.32 21.41
N ARG A 247 -7.37 4.57 20.63
CA ARG A 247 -7.49 4.45 19.16
C ARG A 247 -7.46 2.99 18.70
N SER A 248 -8.35 2.17 19.24
CA SER A 248 -8.55 0.81 18.74
C SER A 248 -8.98 0.80 17.27
N PRO A 249 -8.43 -0.12 16.44
CA PRO A 249 -8.89 -0.28 15.07
C PRO A 249 -10.39 -0.56 15.03
N ARG A 250 -11.10 0.06 14.08
CA ARG A 250 -12.54 -0.13 13.91
C ARG A 250 -12.80 -0.90 12.63
N PRO A 251 -13.77 -1.82 12.63
CA PRO A 251 -14.19 -2.45 11.40
C PRO A 251 -14.88 -1.43 10.49
N PRO A 252 -14.70 -1.52 9.17
CA PRO A 252 -15.56 -0.83 8.22
C PRO A 252 -16.98 -1.39 8.25
N GLU A 253 -17.94 -0.53 7.90
CA GLU A 253 -19.35 -0.88 7.74
C GLU A 253 -19.55 -1.85 6.57
N TRP A 254 -20.42 -2.86 6.71
CA TRP A 254 -20.66 -3.86 5.66
C TRP A 254 -21.18 -3.26 4.36
N GLN A 255 -21.86 -2.10 4.42
CA GLN A 255 -22.35 -1.35 3.26
C GLN A 255 -21.21 -0.90 2.34
N SER A 256 -20.00 -0.72 2.87
CA SER A 256 -18.81 -0.35 2.10
C SER A 256 -18.24 -1.50 1.27
N ALA A 257 -18.60 -2.75 1.56
CA ALA A 257 -18.09 -3.92 0.87
C ALA A 257 -18.68 -4.06 -0.55
N SER A 258 -17.92 -4.72 -1.43
CA SER A 258 -18.42 -5.13 -2.75
C SER A 258 -19.39 -6.33 -2.62
N PRO A 259 -20.31 -6.54 -3.60
CA PRO A 259 -21.18 -7.72 -3.60
C PRO A 259 -20.41 -9.05 -3.49
N GLU A 260 -19.27 -9.17 -4.16
CA GLU A 260 -18.42 -10.38 -4.15
C GLU A 260 -17.81 -10.62 -2.77
N ALA A 261 -17.37 -9.56 -2.08
CA ALA A 261 -16.86 -9.65 -0.71
C ALA A 261 -17.98 -10.14 0.23
N LEU A 262 -19.17 -9.55 0.12
CA LEU A 262 -20.33 -9.92 0.93
C LEU A 262 -20.76 -11.38 0.69
N GLN A 263 -20.84 -11.83 -0.56
CA GLN A 263 -21.12 -13.23 -0.90
C GLN A 263 -20.07 -14.18 -0.31
N THR A 264 -18.79 -13.78 -0.36
CA THR A 264 -17.69 -14.55 0.23
C THR A 264 -17.83 -14.65 1.76
N VAL A 265 -18.22 -13.57 2.44
CA VAL A 265 -18.47 -13.58 3.89
C VAL A 265 -19.63 -14.52 4.26
N VAL A 266 -20.73 -14.51 3.50
CA VAL A 266 -21.87 -15.43 3.74
C VAL A 266 -21.41 -16.88 3.61
N ARG A 267 -20.78 -17.22 2.49
CA ARG A 267 -20.26 -18.56 2.22
C ARG A 267 -19.26 -19.01 3.28
N LEU A 268 -18.38 -18.10 3.73
CA LEU A 268 -17.42 -18.38 4.79
C LEU A 268 -18.12 -18.68 6.11
N GLY A 269 -19.13 -17.88 6.46
CA GLY A 269 -19.92 -18.06 7.68
C GLY A 269 -20.64 -19.41 7.71
N GLU A 270 -21.28 -19.80 6.61
CA GLU A 270 -21.92 -21.11 6.45
C GLU A 270 -20.90 -22.26 6.59
N LYS A 271 -19.72 -22.11 5.99
CA LYS A 271 -18.63 -23.11 6.04
C LYS A 271 -18.05 -23.31 7.45
N VAL A 272 -17.97 -22.26 8.26
CA VAL A 272 -17.35 -22.34 9.60
C VAL A 272 -18.33 -22.58 10.73
N SER A 273 -19.63 -22.32 10.55
CA SER A 273 -20.65 -22.41 11.61
C SER A 273 -20.76 -23.78 12.31
N GLY A 274 -20.34 -24.86 11.65
CA GLY A 274 -20.33 -26.22 12.23
C GLY A 274 -18.96 -26.70 12.74
N ARG A 275 -17.93 -25.84 12.73
CA ARG A 275 -16.57 -26.22 13.15
C ARG A 275 -16.48 -26.29 14.67
N ARG A 276 -15.70 -27.24 15.19
CA ARG A 276 -15.53 -27.48 16.63
C ARG A 276 -15.04 -26.24 17.40
N PHE A 277 -14.17 -25.44 16.78
CA PHE A 277 -13.64 -24.21 17.38
C PHE A 277 -14.65 -23.06 17.40
N VAL A 278 -15.79 -23.19 16.71
CA VAL A 278 -16.90 -22.23 16.77
C VAL A 278 -17.85 -22.64 17.89
N GLY A 279 -17.70 -22.00 19.05
CA GLY A 279 -18.63 -22.16 20.17
C GLY A 279 -20.01 -21.52 19.92
N PRO A 280 -21.00 -21.76 20.79
CA PRO A 280 -22.38 -21.27 20.61
C PRO A 280 -22.48 -19.74 20.46
N ASP A 281 -21.68 -18.99 21.22
CA ASP A 281 -21.68 -17.53 21.18
C ASP A 281 -21.21 -17.00 19.81
N LEU A 282 -20.10 -17.55 19.30
CA LEU A 282 -19.55 -17.19 18.01
C LEU A 282 -20.46 -17.62 16.86
N ALA A 283 -21.08 -18.81 16.94
CA ALA A 283 -22.09 -19.25 15.98
C ALA A 283 -23.28 -18.27 15.91
N GLY A 284 -23.73 -17.77 17.07
CA GLY A 284 -24.77 -16.75 17.13
C GLY A 284 -24.35 -15.41 16.50
N VAL A 285 -23.10 -14.99 16.69
CA VAL A 285 -22.55 -13.79 16.03
C VAL A 285 -22.49 -13.99 14.51
N ILE A 286 -21.94 -15.11 14.04
CA ILE A 286 -21.86 -15.44 12.61
C ILE A 286 -23.24 -15.37 11.98
N GLN A 287 -24.26 -15.99 12.59
CA GLN A 287 -25.62 -15.98 12.05
C GLN A 287 -26.21 -14.57 11.94
N ARG A 288 -25.99 -13.72 12.95
CA ARG A 288 -26.45 -12.31 12.90
C ARG A 288 -25.76 -11.54 11.77
N THR A 289 -24.45 -11.71 11.63
CA THR A 289 -23.66 -11.06 10.59
C THR A 289 -24.06 -11.54 9.20
N ILE A 290 -24.33 -12.84 9.00
CA ILE A 290 -24.88 -13.37 7.73
C ILE A 290 -26.19 -12.68 7.37
N LEU A 291 -27.13 -12.57 8.32
CA LEU A 291 -28.43 -11.93 8.09
C LEU A 291 -28.27 -10.44 7.76
N GLU A 292 -27.34 -9.73 8.42
CA GLU A 292 -27.03 -8.34 8.11
C GLU A 292 -26.46 -8.19 6.69
N VAL A 293 -25.45 -8.99 6.35
CA VAL A 293 -24.79 -8.99 5.04
C VAL A 293 -25.78 -9.32 3.92
N GLN A 294 -26.68 -10.29 4.11
CA GLN A 294 -27.73 -10.63 3.15
C GLN A 294 -28.70 -9.46 2.90
N LYS A 295 -29.05 -8.68 3.93
CA LYS A 295 -29.84 -7.45 3.75
C LYS A 295 -29.10 -6.43 2.91
N VAL A 296 -27.80 -6.24 3.16
CA VAL A 296 -26.96 -5.32 2.36
C VAL A 296 -26.89 -5.77 0.90
N LEU A 297 -26.71 -7.07 0.65
CA LEU A 297 -26.75 -7.65 -0.70
C LEU A 297 -28.08 -7.40 -1.40
N ALA A 298 -29.20 -7.62 -0.71
CA ALA A 298 -30.53 -7.40 -1.27
C ALA A 298 -30.80 -5.92 -1.62
N ILE A 299 -30.20 -4.98 -0.87
CA ILE A 299 -30.25 -3.55 -1.18
C ILE A 299 -29.41 -3.23 -2.43
N LYS A 300 -28.19 -3.77 -2.52
CA LYS A 300 -27.27 -3.51 -3.65
C LYS A 300 -27.73 -4.15 -4.98
N ALA A 301 -28.61 -5.15 -4.93
CA ALA A 301 -29.16 -5.82 -6.11
C ALA A 301 -30.36 -5.08 -6.75
N ARG A 302 -30.86 -4.03 -6.10
CA ARG A 302 -31.94 -3.16 -6.61
C ARG A 302 -31.33 -1.96 -7.33
#